data_AF-A0A917ZHS4-F1
#
_entry.id   AF-A0A917ZHS4-F1
#
_cell.length_a   1.000
_cell.length_b   1.000
_cell.length_c   1.000
_cell.angle_alpha   90.00
_cell.angle_beta   90.00
_cell.angle_gamma   90.00
#
_symmetry.space_group_name_H-M   'P 1'
#
loop_
_entity.id
_entity.type
_entity.pdbx_description
1 polymer ?
#
loop_
_entity_poly.entity_id
_entity_poly.type
_entity_poly.pdbx_seq_one_letter_code
_entity_poly.pdbx_strand_id
1 'polypeptide(L)'
;MEQTSVWIIGVVALAIGGLIGYLLGRSGSDAGERASLNRQLDEAREELGSYKQEVAEHFEKTADLVNQLTCAYRDVHQHLAQGAQSLGASESAALALEDAMQPRLEIPEPAEAPGKQTIPVMTDVVPNEEAEKIPEPPRDYATKADDEEGTLSERYGLERKADAADDVRDPAELAEFKRKQQEQKQEPSGDQEKERAAG
;
A
#
# COMPACT_ATOMS: atom_id res chain seq x y z
N MET A 1 16.95 0.63 65.83
CA MET A 1 15.75 1.17 65.17
C MET A 1 15.81 1.02 63.64
N GLU A 2 17.00 0.87 63.05
CA GLU A 2 17.15 0.66 61.59
C GLU A 2 16.55 -0.66 61.05
N GLN A 3 16.73 -1.80 61.74
CA GLN A 3 16.27 -3.11 61.22
C GLN A 3 14.73 -3.23 61.13
N THR A 4 14.00 -2.62 62.06
CA THR A 4 12.54 -2.62 62.05
C THR A 4 11.99 -1.81 60.87
N SER A 5 12.64 -0.71 60.50
CA SER A 5 12.23 0.12 59.36
C SER A 5 12.41 -0.59 58.02
N VAL A 6 13.49 -1.36 57.84
CA VAL A 6 13.78 -2.08 56.59
C VAL A 6 12.74 -3.16 56.30
N TRP A 7 12.36 -3.97 57.31
CA TRP A 7 11.36 -5.02 57.11
C TRP A 7 9.95 -4.44 56.88
N ILE A 8 9.58 -3.35 57.56
CA ILE A 8 8.30 -2.65 57.36
C ILE A 8 8.19 -2.10 55.93
N ILE A 9 9.24 -1.45 55.42
CA ILE A 9 9.25 -0.94 54.04
C ILE A 9 9.06 -2.08 53.03
N GLY A 10 9.70 -3.23 53.25
CA GLY A 10 9.53 -4.41 52.39
C GLY A 10 8.10 -4.94 52.36
N VAL A 11 7.44 -5.04 53.53
CA VAL A 11 6.04 -5.49 53.63
C VAL A 11 5.09 -4.49 52.96
N VAL A 12 5.30 -3.19 53.17
CA VAL A 12 4.49 -2.14 52.56
C VAL A 12 4.67 -2.11 51.03
N ALA A 13 5.90 -2.22 50.54
CA ALA A 13 6.17 -2.28 49.11
C ALA A 13 5.53 -3.52 48.46
N LEU A 14 5.56 -4.69 49.13
CA LEU A 14 4.90 -5.91 48.65
C LEU A 14 3.37 -5.78 48.67
N ALA A 15 2.81 -5.13 49.68
CA ALA A 15 1.36 -4.88 49.75
C ALA A 15 0.92 -3.94 48.61
N ILE A 16 1.65 -2.85 48.37
CA ILE A 16 1.35 -1.89 47.30
C ILE A 16 1.56 -2.55 45.93
N GLY A 17 2.69 -3.23 45.72
CA GLY A 17 2.99 -3.95 44.48
C GLY A 17 2.00 -5.07 44.20
N GLY A 18 1.57 -5.80 45.24
CA GLY A 18 0.54 -6.83 45.15
C GLY A 18 -0.83 -6.24 44.81
N LEU A 19 -1.19 -5.10 45.37
CA LEU A 19 -2.45 -4.42 45.08
C LEU A 19 -2.48 -3.91 43.62
N ILE A 20 -1.41 -3.25 43.17
CA ILE A 20 -1.29 -2.76 41.79
C ILE A 20 -1.27 -3.95 40.82
N GLY A 21 -0.46 -4.98 41.11
CA GLY A 21 -0.37 -6.19 40.29
C GLY A 21 -1.70 -6.95 40.21
N TYR A 22 -2.47 -6.99 41.30
CA TYR A 22 -3.81 -7.57 41.31
C TYR A 22 -4.81 -6.73 40.51
N LEU A 23 -4.76 -5.41 40.62
CA LEU A 23 -5.66 -4.53 39.86
C LEU A 23 -5.40 -4.61 38.35
N LEU A 24 -4.13 -4.58 37.91
CA LEU A 24 -3.77 -4.75 36.50
C LEU A 24 -4.03 -6.19 36.02
N GLY A 25 -3.68 -7.20 36.82
CA GLY A 25 -3.90 -8.60 36.47
C GLY A 25 -5.39 -8.98 36.39
N ARG A 26 -6.24 -8.33 37.20
CA ARG A 26 -7.69 -8.56 37.20
C ARG A 26 -8.41 -7.84 36.07
N SER A 27 -7.86 -6.74 35.52
CA SER A 27 -8.44 -6.11 34.33
C SER A 27 -8.19 -6.92 33.05
N GLY A 28 -7.33 -7.94 33.09
CA GLY A 28 -6.98 -8.80 31.96
C GLY A 28 -8.05 -9.82 31.53
N SER A 29 -9.34 -9.61 31.82
CA SER A 29 -10.43 -10.46 31.30
C SER A 29 -10.74 -10.20 29.81
N ASP A 30 -9.73 -9.82 29.04
CA ASP A 30 -9.68 -9.63 27.58
C ASP A 30 -9.96 -10.91 26.77
N ALA A 31 -10.53 -11.95 27.38
CA ALA A 31 -10.88 -13.18 26.67
C ALA A 31 -11.82 -12.92 25.48
N GLY A 32 -12.70 -11.92 25.60
CA GLY A 32 -13.57 -11.46 24.51
C GLY A 32 -12.80 -10.73 23.40
N GLU A 33 -11.92 -9.79 23.74
CA GLU A 33 -11.11 -9.04 22.79
C GLU A 33 -10.10 -9.96 22.07
N ARG A 34 -9.45 -10.86 22.79
CA ARG A 34 -8.56 -11.87 22.21
C ARG A 34 -9.31 -12.81 21.28
N ALA A 35 -10.57 -13.16 21.60
CA ALA A 35 -11.39 -13.97 20.71
C ALA A 35 -11.75 -13.23 19.41
N SER A 36 -12.03 -11.92 19.47
CA SER A 36 -12.31 -11.12 18.27
C SER A 36 -11.06 -10.86 17.43
N LEU A 37 -9.89 -10.66 18.05
CA LEU A 37 -8.61 -10.55 17.35
C LEU A 37 -8.24 -11.85 16.62
N ASN A 38 -8.38 -13.00 17.29
CA ASN A 38 -8.15 -14.30 16.64
C ASN A 38 -9.13 -14.52 15.48
N ARG A 39 -10.39 -14.15 15.65
CA ARG A 39 -11.40 -14.25 14.59
C ARG A 39 -11.05 -13.40 13.37
N GLN A 40 -10.59 -12.17 13.57
CA GLN A 40 -10.13 -11.30 12.48
C GLN A 40 -8.91 -11.88 11.75
N LEU A 41 -7.98 -12.49 12.49
CA LEU A 41 -6.83 -13.16 11.88
C LEU A 41 -7.25 -14.39 11.06
N ASP A 42 -8.22 -15.16 11.55
CA ASP A 42 -8.72 -16.33 10.85
C ASP A 42 -9.50 -15.93 9.59
N GLU A 43 -10.34 -14.90 9.68
CA GLU A 43 -11.07 -14.31 8.55
C GLU A 43 -10.11 -13.78 7.46
N ALA A 44 -9.10 -13.00 7.85
CA ALA A 44 -8.11 -12.49 6.89
C ALA A 44 -7.30 -13.62 6.23
N ARG A 45 -6.99 -14.70 6.96
CA ARG A 45 -6.33 -15.88 6.39
C ARG A 45 -7.22 -16.63 5.42
N GLU A 46 -8.50 -16.74 5.72
CA GLU A 46 -9.51 -17.34 4.85
C GLU A 46 -9.65 -16.55 3.55
N GLU A 47 -9.76 -15.22 3.63
CA GLU A 47 -9.79 -14.33 2.46
C GLU A 47 -8.54 -14.49 1.58
N LEU A 48 -7.35 -14.51 2.20
CA LEU A 48 -6.10 -14.76 1.47
C LEU A 48 -6.06 -16.15 0.81
N GLY A 49 -6.64 -17.16 1.46
CA GLY A 49 -6.78 -18.50 0.91
C GLY A 49 -7.68 -18.50 -0.32
N SER A 50 -8.85 -17.87 -0.22
CA SER A 50 -9.81 -17.72 -1.31
C SER A 50 -9.21 -16.97 -2.50
N TYR A 51 -8.55 -15.84 -2.25
CA TYR A 51 -7.90 -15.05 -3.29
C TYR A 51 -6.82 -15.84 -4.03
N LYS A 52 -5.97 -16.58 -3.31
CA LYS A 52 -4.94 -17.43 -3.93
C LYS A 52 -5.55 -18.53 -4.80
N GLN A 53 -6.68 -19.10 -4.36
CA GLN A 53 -7.40 -20.11 -5.15
C GLN A 53 -8.01 -19.50 -6.41
N GLU A 54 -8.64 -18.33 -6.31
CA GLU A 54 -9.20 -17.62 -7.47
C GLU A 54 -8.12 -17.26 -8.50
N VAL A 55 -6.97 -16.79 -8.04
CA VAL A 55 -5.82 -16.49 -8.92
C VAL A 55 -5.32 -17.76 -9.61
N ALA A 56 -5.20 -18.88 -8.88
CA ALA A 56 -4.80 -20.16 -9.47
C ALA A 56 -5.80 -20.62 -10.55
N GLU A 57 -7.10 -20.50 -10.28
CA GLU A 57 -8.16 -20.84 -11.26
C GLU A 57 -8.11 -19.91 -12.49
N HIS A 58 -7.81 -18.62 -12.31
CA HIS A 58 -7.66 -17.69 -13.43
C HIS A 58 -6.46 -18.06 -14.32
N PHE A 59 -5.33 -18.46 -13.72
CA PHE A 59 -4.17 -18.92 -14.47
C PHE A 59 -4.41 -20.25 -15.19
N GLU A 60 -5.15 -21.17 -14.57
CA GLU A 60 -5.58 -22.42 -15.21
C GLU A 60 -6.44 -22.14 -16.45
N LYS A 61 -7.48 -21.31 -16.31
CA LYS A 61 -8.32 -20.88 -17.44
C LYS A 61 -7.51 -20.17 -18.52
N THR A 62 -6.59 -19.31 -18.13
CA THR A 62 -5.73 -18.57 -19.08
C THR A 62 -4.83 -19.54 -19.85
N ALA A 63 -4.24 -20.54 -19.19
CA ALA A 63 -3.42 -21.56 -19.84
C ALA A 63 -4.25 -22.36 -20.87
N ASP A 64 -5.48 -22.72 -20.52
CA ASP A 64 -6.40 -23.40 -21.44
C ASP A 64 -6.74 -22.54 -22.67
N LEU A 65 -7.04 -21.25 -22.47
CA LEU A 65 -7.33 -20.33 -23.57
C LEU A 65 -6.12 -20.13 -24.48
N VAL A 66 -4.91 -19.97 -23.92
CA VAL A 66 -3.66 -19.83 -24.71
C VAL A 66 -3.36 -21.09 -25.51
N ASN A 67 -3.60 -22.27 -24.93
CA ASN A 67 -3.44 -23.53 -25.64
C ASN A 67 -4.46 -23.67 -26.79
N GLN A 68 -5.71 -23.29 -26.56
CA GLN A 68 -6.75 -23.26 -27.60
C GLN A 68 -6.37 -22.30 -28.72
N LEU A 69 -5.84 -21.12 -28.41
CA LEU A 69 -5.34 -20.17 -29.40
C LEU A 69 -4.20 -20.76 -30.23
N THR A 70 -3.26 -21.46 -29.58
CA THR A 70 -2.13 -22.11 -30.25
C THR A 70 -2.60 -23.21 -31.20
N CYS A 71 -3.60 -24.00 -30.78
CA CYS A 71 -4.25 -25.00 -31.61
C CYS A 71 -4.98 -24.35 -32.80
N ALA A 72 -5.78 -23.31 -32.58
CA ALA A 72 -6.48 -22.58 -33.64
C ALA A 72 -5.50 -21.97 -34.65
N TYR A 73 -4.38 -21.40 -34.19
CA TYR A 73 -3.30 -20.91 -35.04
C TYR A 73 -2.72 -22.03 -35.90
N ARG A 74 -2.37 -23.18 -35.30
CA ARG A 74 -1.86 -24.35 -36.04
C ARG A 74 -2.87 -24.85 -37.08
N ASP A 75 -4.15 -24.89 -36.74
CA ASP A 75 -5.19 -25.36 -37.65
C ASP A 75 -5.37 -24.42 -38.85
N VAL A 76 -5.31 -23.10 -38.62
CA VAL A 76 -5.27 -22.10 -39.71
C VAL A 76 -4.04 -22.32 -40.58
N HIS A 77 -2.87 -22.55 -39.99
CA HIS A 77 -1.63 -22.85 -40.72
C HIS A 77 -1.76 -24.11 -41.59
N GLN A 78 -2.28 -25.20 -41.02
CA GLN A 78 -2.52 -26.45 -41.73
C GLN A 78 -3.51 -26.24 -42.89
N HIS A 79 -4.56 -25.45 -42.67
CA HIS A 79 -5.56 -25.15 -43.68
C HIS A 79 -4.99 -24.32 -44.84
N LEU A 80 -4.14 -23.32 -44.55
CA LEU A 80 -3.47 -22.53 -45.59
C LEU A 80 -2.48 -23.36 -46.40
N ALA A 81 -1.68 -24.20 -45.75
CA ALA A 81 -0.74 -25.10 -46.42
C ALA A 81 -1.49 -26.10 -47.33
N GLN A 82 -2.57 -26.71 -46.84
CA GLN A 82 -3.44 -27.59 -47.63
C GLN A 82 -4.11 -26.84 -48.78
N GLY A 83 -4.54 -25.59 -48.54
CA GLY A 83 -5.06 -24.67 -49.54
C GLY A 83 -4.06 -24.46 -50.67
N ALA A 84 -2.84 -24.05 -50.35
CA ALA A 84 -1.76 -23.83 -51.33
C ALA A 84 -1.47 -25.07 -52.18
N GLN A 85 -1.44 -26.27 -51.58
CA GLN A 85 -1.28 -27.53 -52.32
C GLN A 85 -2.47 -27.83 -53.24
N SER A 86 -3.70 -27.62 -52.77
CA SER A 86 -4.92 -27.90 -53.56
C SER A 86 -5.15 -26.91 -54.70
N LEU A 87 -4.76 -25.64 -54.50
CA LEU A 87 -4.89 -24.55 -55.46
C LEU A 87 -3.73 -24.50 -56.47
N GLY A 88 -2.75 -25.42 -56.36
CA GLY A 88 -1.63 -25.49 -57.30
C GLY A 88 -0.65 -24.32 -57.18
N ALA A 89 -0.45 -23.80 -55.97
CA ALA A 89 0.62 -22.84 -55.71
C ALA A 89 1.94 -23.45 -56.21
N SER A 90 2.63 -22.74 -57.11
CA SER A 90 3.92 -23.18 -57.63
C SER A 90 4.87 -23.46 -56.47
N GLU A 91 5.83 -24.37 -56.63
CA GLU A 91 6.83 -24.71 -55.61
C GLU A 91 7.48 -23.45 -54.98
N SER A 92 7.64 -22.39 -55.78
CA SER A 92 8.09 -21.06 -55.35
C SER A 92 7.12 -20.28 -54.45
N ALA A 93 5.81 -20.39 -54.66
CA ALA A 93 4.79 -19.77 -53.81
C ALA A 93 4.64 -20.52 -52.47
N ALA A 94 4.83 -21.85 -52.47
CA ALA A 94 4.91 -22.65 -51.26
C ALA A 94 6.16 -22.29 -50.42
N LEU A 95 7.33 -22.17 -51.05
CA LEU A 95 8.58 -21.74 -50.40
C LEU A 95 8.51 -20.31 -49.85
N ALA A 96 7.92 -19.36 -50.58
CA ALA A 96 7.78 -17.98 -50.13
C ALA A 96 6.79 -17.83 -48.95
N LEU A 97 5.76 -18.69 -48.92
CA LEU A 97 4.81 -18.71 -47.81
C LEU A 97 5.45 -19.36 -46.56
N GLU A 98 6.22 -20.44 -46.73
CA GLU A 98 6.99 -21.07 -45.65
C GLU A 98 8.00 -20.09 -45.00
N ASP A 99 8.71 -19.28 -45.81
CA ASP A 99 9.64 -18.24 -45.34
C ASP A 99 8.92 -17.11 -44.58
N ALA A 100 7.76 -16.66 -45.07
CA ALA A 100 6.94 -15.66 -44.39
C ALA A 100 6.22 -16.21 -43.13
N MET A 101 6.13 -17.54 -42.98
CA MET A 101 5.42 -18.24 -41.89
C MET A 101 6.35 -18.72 -40.76
N GLN A 102 7.67 -18.68 -40.94
CA GLN A 102 8.57 -18.96 -39.82
C GLN A 102 8.44 -17.86 -38.76
N PRO A 103 8.24 -18.19 -37.47
CA PRO A 103 8.38 -17.22 -36.41
C PRO A 103 9.86 -16.82 -36.41
N ARG A 104 10.16 -15.70 -37.06
CA ARG A 104 11.49 -15.10 -37.10
C ARG A 104 11.80 -14.54 -35.72
N LEU A 105 12.09 -15.45 -34.80
CA LEU A 105 12.84 -15.17 -33.58
C LEU A 105 14.28 -14.92 -34.03
N GLU A 106 14.50 -13.77 -34.67
CA GLU A 106 15.85 -13.22 -34.78
C GLU A 106 16.30 -12.89 -33.36
N ILE A 107 16.95 -13.86 -32.73
CA ILE A 107 17.98 -13.56 -31.75
C ILE A 107 19.09 -12.94 -32.60
N PRO A 108 19.40 -11.64 -32.48
CA PRO A 108 20.42 -11.03 -33.30
C PRO A 108 21.74 -11.73 -32.98
N GLU A 109 22.27 -12.50 -33.93
CA GLU A 109 23.70 -12.83 -33.96
C GLU A 109 24.45 -11.49 -33.86
N PRO A 110 25.48 -11.37 -33.01
CA PRO A 110 26.16 -10.12 -32.76
C PRO A 110 27.06 -9.76 -33.95
N ALA A 111 26.45 -9.34 -35.06
CA ALA A 111 27.13 -8.61 -36.10
C ALA A 111 27.48 -7.20 -35.58
N GLU A 112 28.73 -6.83 -35.79
CA GLU A 112 29.29 -5.53 -35.46
C GLU A 112 28.41 -4.40 -36.04
N ALA A 113 28.26 -3.33 -35.26
CA ALA A 113 27.37 -2.16 -35.42
C ALA A 113 27.11 -1.72 -36.89
N PRO A 114 25.89 -1.26 -37.26
CA PRO A 114 25.05 -0.34 -36.47
C PRO A 114 23.56 -0.73 -36.38
N GLY A 115 22.94 -0.42 -35.24
CA GLY A 115 21.48 -0.51 -35.05
C GLY A 115 21.00 -1.74 -34.28
N LYS A 116 21.60 -2.03 -33.13
CA LYS A 116 21.08 -2.99 -32.15
C LYS A 116 19.78 -2.46 -31.54
N GLN A 117 18.63 -2.92 -32.03
CA GLN A 117 17.40 -2.89 -31.24
C GLN A 117 17.44 -4.07 -30.27
N THR A 118 18.20 -3.90 -29.20
CA THR A 118 18.03 -4.70 -27.99
C THR A 118 16.69 -4.34 -27.39
N ILE A 119 15.86 -5.35 -27.10
CA ILE A 119 14.71 -5.19 -26.20
C ILE A 119 15.27 -4.51 -24.94
N PRO A 120 14.79 -3.32 -24.54
CA PRO A 120 15.37 -2.63 -23.40
C PRO A 120 15.09 -3.47 -22.15
N VAL A 121 16.12 -4.16 -21.66
CA VAL A 121 16.19 -4.53 -20.26
C VAL A 121 16.24 -3.23 -19.47
N MET A 122 15.49 -3.18 -18.38
CA MET A 122 15.10 -2.01 -17.60
C MET A 122 16.26 -1.20 -16.97
N THR A 123 17.51 -1.43 -17.37
CA THR A 123 18.70 -0.84 -16.75
C THR A 123 19.60 -0.05 -17.68
N ASP A 124 19.33 0.02 -19.00
CA ASP A 124 20.17 0.82 -19.89
C ASP A 124 19.57 2.20 -20.14
N VAL A 125 20.18 3.19 -19.49
CA VAL A 125 19.92 4.62 -19.67
C VAL A 125 20.28 5.01 -21.12
N VAL A 126 19.26 5.20 -21.95
CA VAL A 126 19.42 5.87 -23.25
C VAL A 126 19.33 7.37 -23.00
N PRO A 127 20.35 8.18 -23.35
CA PRO A 127 20.21 9.63 -23.33
C PRO A 127 19.30 10.01 -24.50
N ASN A 128 18.02 10.27 -24.22
CA ASN A 128 17.07 10.73 -25.22
C ASN A 128 16.51 12.08 -24.79
N GLU A 129 16.84 13.12 -25.56
CA GLU A 129 16.35 14.50 -25.34
C GLU A 129 14.84 14.65 -25.62
N GLU A 130 14.15 13.58 -26.00
CA GLU A 130 12.69 13.55 -26.19
C GLU A 130 11.92 12.90 -25.02
N ALA A 131 12.58 12.64 -23.88
CA ALA A 131 11.98 12.05 -22.68
C ALA A 131 10.84 12.89 -22.06
N GLU A 132 10.72 14.18 -22.41
CA GLU A 132 9.73 15.09 -21.80
C GLU A 132 8.26 14.83 -22.21
N LYS A 133 8.00 13.94 -23.18
CA LYS A 133 6.63 13.69 -23.70
C LYS A 133 6.05 12.30 -23.44
N ILE A 134 6.80 11.41 -22.79
CA ILE A 134 6.28 10.11 -22.38
C ILE A 134 5.63 10.32 -21.01
N PRO A 135 4.34 9.99 -20.80
CA PRO A 135 3.76 10.03 -19.46
C PRO A 135 4.55 9.04 -18.60
N GLU A 136 5.42 9.59 -17.74
CA GLU A 136 6.23 8.77 -16.86
C GLU A 136 5.30 7.94 -15.96
N PRO A 137 5.55 6.63 -15.83
CA PRO A 137 4.81 5.83 -14.88
C PRO A 137 4.97 6.44 -13.49
N PRO A 138 3.92 6.45 -12.65
CA PRO A 138 3.96 7.06 -11.33
C PRO A 138 5.15 6.49 -10.55
N ARG A 139 6.09 7.36 -10.16
CA ARG A 139 7.38 7.01 -9.54
C ARG A 139 7.25 6.60 -8.07
N ASP A 140 6.08 6.14 -7.66
CA ASP A 140 5.71 5.85 -6.28
C ASP A 140 6.26 4.51 -5.75
N TYR A 141 6.94 3.72 -6.60
CA TYR A 141 7.49 2.40 -6.25
C TYR A 141 8.99 2.41 -5.91
N ALA A 142 9.67 3.57 -5.95
CA ALA A 142 11.08 3.64 -5.59
C ALA A 142 11.26 3.51 -4.07
N THR A 143 12.05 2.52 -3.64
CA THR A 143 12.50 2.40 -2.25
C THR A 143 13.26 3.68 -1.88
N LYS A 144 12.71 4.46 -0.95
CA LYS A 144 13.35 5.68 -0.45
C LYS A 144 14.61 5.34 0.34
N ALA A 145 15.52 6.30 0.47
CA ALA A 145 16.69 6.15 1.33
C ALA A 145 16.26 5.93 2.79
N ASP A 146 17.13 5.33 3.61
CA ASP A 146 16.81 4.96 5.01
C ASP A 146 16.42 6.15 5.90
N ASP A 147 16.68 7.41 5.47
CA ASP A 147 16.29 8.63 6.20
C ASP A 147 14.99 9.29 5.69
N GLU A 148 14.42 8.79 4.59
CA GLU A 148 13.24 9.36 3.97
C GLU A 148 11.99 8.56 4.30
N GLU A 149 11.03 9.21 4.95
CA GLU A 149 9.77 8.58 5.31
C GLU A 149 8.88 8.40 4.07
N GLY A 150 8.40 7.16 3.90
CA GLY A 150 7.49 6.81 2.82
C GLY A 150 6.17 7.57 2.90
N THR A 151 5.49 7.71 1.77
CA THR A 151 4.13 8.30 1.66
C THR A 151 3.06 7.48 2.39
N LEU A 152 3.42 6.27 2.82
CA LEU A 152 2.61 5.39 3.68
C LEU A 152 3.14 5.31 5.12
N SER A 153 4.07 6.19 5.52
CA SER A 153 4.50 6.23 6.93
C SER A 153 3.37 6.81 7.78
N GLU A 154 3.16 6.27 8.98
CA GLU A 154 2.14 6.75 9.93
C GLU A 154 2.34 8.21 10.38
N ARG A 155 3.48 8.81 10.00
CA ARG A 155 3.89 10.17 10.36
C ARG A 155 3.77 11.14 9.18
N TYR A 156 3.44 10.64 7.98
CA TYR A 156 3.25 11.45 6.79
C TYR A 156 2.04 12.38 6.96
N GLY A 157 2.26 13.69 6.84
CA GLY A 157 1.22 14.71 7.05
C GLY A 157 0.93 15.09 8.51
N LEU A 158 1.69 14.55 9.48
CA LEU A 158 1.61 14.97 10.87
C LEU A 158 2.80 15.88 11.21
N GLU A 159 2.63 17.19 11.06
CA GLU A 159 3.59 18.17 11.57
C GLU A 159 3.68 18.06 13.09
N ARG A 160 4.72 17.39 13.59
CA ARG A 160 5.06 17.48 15.00
C ARG A 160 5.57 18.90 15.23
N LYS A 161 4.69 19.75 15.78
CA LYS A 161 5.00 21.11 16.24
C LYS A 161 6.13 21.08 17.28
N ALA A 162 7.37 21.02 16.82
CA ALA A 162 8.57 21.14 17.64
C ALA A 162 9.33 22.44 17.36
N ASP A 163 9.06 23.13 16.24
CA ASP A 163 9.88 24.27 15.80
C ASP A 163 9.14 25.62 15.82
N ALA A 164 7.95 25.68 16.43
CA ALA A 164 7.18 26.92 16.60
C ALA A 164 7.19 27.43 18.06
N ALA A 165 8.36 27.38 18.70
CA ALA A 165 8.56 27.94 20.04
C ALA A 165 9.59 29.07 20.10
N ASP A 166 10.07 29.58 18.95
CA ASP A 166 11.13 30.60 18.90
C ASP A 166 10.78 31.90 18.16
N ASP A 167 9.51 32.13 17.79
CA ASP A 167 9.11 33.46 17.34
C ASP A 167 7.71 33.85 17.85
N VAL A 168 7.57 35.13 18.20
CA VAL A 168 6.46 35.78 18.91
C VAL A 168 6.48 35.64 20.45
N ARG A 169 7.39 36.39 21.08
CA ARG A 169 7.17 37.00 22.40
C ARG A 169 6.92 38.50 22.22
N ASP A 170 5.68 38.89 21.96
CA ASP A 170 5.19 40.17 22.46
C ASP A 170 4.20 39.91 23.62
N PRO A 171 4.59 40.20 24.87
CA PRO A 171 3.74 39.98 26.05
C PRO A 171 2.47 40.84 26.07
N ALA A 172 2.32 41.83 25.17
CA ALA A 172 1.13 42.68 25.09
C ALA A 172 -0.09 41.95 24.49
N GLU A 173 0.09 41.10 23.48
CA GLU A 173 -1.04 40.42 22.81
C GLU A 173 -1.66 39.31 23.68
N LEU A 174 -0.84 38.65 24.50
CA LEU A 174 -1.32 37.61 25.43
C LEU A 174 -2.23 38.21 26.54
N ALA A 175 -2.01 39.47 26.90
CA ALA A 175 -2.83 40.17 27.88
C ALA A 175 -4.20 40.57 27.29
N GLU A 176 -4.25 41.02 26.04
CA GLU A 176 -5.52 41.32 25.37
C GLU A 176 -6.35 40.06 25.11
N PHE A 177 -5.71 38.96 24.71
CA PHE A 177 -6.40 37.69 24.46
C PHE A 177 -7.04 37.12 25.74
N LYS A 178 -6.35 37.24 26.89
CA LYS A 178 -6.92 36.84 28.19
C LYS A 178 -8.06 37.74 28.65
N ARG A 179 -8.00 39.04 28.33
CA ARG A 179 -9.04 40.02 28.68
C ARG A 179 -10.34 39.76 27.90
N LYS A 180 -10.24 39.52 26.58
CA LYS A 180 -11.39 39.16 25.73
C LYS A 180 -12.04 37.84 26.14
N GLN A 181 -11.25 36.84 26.57
CA GLN A 181 -11.80 35.58 27.08
C GLN A 181 -12.47 35.70 28.46
N GLN A 182 -12.09 36.66 29.28
CA GLN A 182 -12.78 36.92 30.56
C GLN A 182 -14.09 37.67 30.36
N GLU A 183 -14.15 38.61 29.42
CA GLU A 183 -15.39 39.33 29.08
C GLU A 183 -16.45 38.39 28.47
N GLN A 184 -16.05 37.41 27.66
CA GLN A 184 -16.98 36.42 27.10
C GLN A 184 -17.54 35.41 28.13
N LYS A 185 -16.93 35.32 29.33
CA LYS A 185 -17.37 34.43 30.41
C LYS A 185 -18.27 35.13 31.45
N GLN A 186 -18.53 36.44 31.27
CA GLN A 186 -19.39 37.24 32.15
C GLN A 186 -20.47 37.98 31.34
N GLU A 187 -21.26 37.29 30.52
CA GLU A 187 -22.65 37.72 30.28
C GLU A 187 -23.57 36.85 31.14
N PRO A 188 -24.38 37.42 32.04
CA PRO A 188 -25.28 36.65 32.86
C PRO A 188 -26.43 36.11 32.01
N SER A 189 -26.61 34.80 32.07
CA SER A 189 -27.89 34.15 31.81
C SER A 189 -28.93 34.76 32.76
N GLY A 190 -29.72 35.70 32.22
CA GLY A 190 -30.82 36.37 32.91
C GLY A 190 -32.02 36.45 31.99
N ASP A 191 -33.14 35.93 32.49
CA ASP A 191 -34.52 36.17 32.04
C ASP A 191 -35.01 35.49 30.75
N GLN A 192 -35.33 34.19 30.88
CA GLN A 192 -36.55 33.64 30.29
C GLN A 192 -37.26 32.71 31.28
N GLU A 193 -37.72 33.26 32.40
CA GLU A 193 -38.73 32.60 33.23
C GLU A 193 -39.77 33.63 33.67
N LYS A 194 -40.68 34.00 32.75
CA LYS A 194 -41.98 34.64 33.06
C LYS A 194 -42.86 34.74 31.81
N GLU A 195 -43.37 33.60 31.33
CA GLU A 195 -44.62 33.58 30.54
C GLU A 195 -45.40 32.27 30.73
N ARG A 196 -45.47 31.81 31.98
CA ARG A 196 -46.43 30.78 32.41
C ARG A 196 -47.11 31.21 33.71
N ALA A 197 -47.90 32.29 33.64
CA ALA A 197 -49.04 32.49 34.52
C ALA A 197 -49.79 33.77 34.12
N ALA A 198 -51.09 33.60 33.87
CA ALA A 198 -52.15 34.61 33.72
C ALA A 198 -52.28 35.27 32.34
N GLY A 199 -53.39 34.96 31.66
CA GLY A 199 -53.93 35.75 30.54
C GLY A 199 -54.63 34.91 29.50
#